data_AF-A0A6P7GQC0-F1
#
_entry.id   AF-A0A6P7GQC0-F1
#
_cell.length_a   1.000
_cell.length_b   1.000
_cell.length_c   1.000
_cell.angle_alpha   90.00
_cell.angle_beta   90.00
_cell.angle_gamma   90.00
#
_symmetry.space_group_name_H-M   'P 1'
#
loop_
_entity.id
_entity.type
_entity.pdbx_description
1 polymer ?
#
loop_
_entity_poly.entity_id
_entity_poly.type
_entity_poly.pdbx_seq_one_letter_code
_entity_poly.pdbx_strand_id
1 'polypeptide(L)'
;MRLQVGLCTLSLIFLVLLLEPASGYNIVCYFSSWAIYRNFTAAKFDISNIDPSLCTHINFAFVELFEDGSLFIVDPWESNDDGEYHGFQHLAELKQSQPELKILISLGGWNEGSKNFSAVSADPESRSRLVSQTLELIEKYKFDGIDIDWEYPTLRSAAHFEDKVR
;
A
#
# COMPACT_ATOMS: atom_id res chain seq x y z
N MET A 1 -30.37 7.86 -50.13
CA MET A 1 -30.49 6.81 -49.10
C MET A 1 -29.10 6.34 -48.59
N ARG A 2 -28.18 7.26 -48.24
CA ARG A 2 -26.82 6.92 -47.72
C ARG A 2 -26.38 7.78 -46.52
N LEU A 3 -27.17 8.77 -46.09
CA LEU A 3 -26.80 9.67 -44.96
C LEU A 3 -27.25 9.16 -43.58
N GLN A 4 -28.13 8.16 -43.51
CA GLN A 4 -28.76 7.75 -42.24
C GLN A 4 -27.95 6.69 -41.48
N VAL A 5 -27.03 5.99 -42.16
CA VAL A 5 -26.18 4.94 -41.56
C VAL A 5 -25.01 5.54 -40.77
N GLY A 6 -24.50 6.71 -41.17
CA GLY A 6 -23.36 7.36 -40.50
C GLY A 6 -23.71 8.04 -39.18
N LEU A 7 -24.95 8.55 -39.00
CA LEU A 7 -25.37 9.17 -37.74
C LEU A 7 -25.54 8.15 -36.61
N CYS A 8 -26.06 6.95 -36.91
CA CYS A 8 -26.24 5.91 -35.90
C CYS A 8 -24.90 5.34 -35.39
N THR A 9 -23.90 5.17 -36.26
CA THR A 9 -22.58 4.66 -35.84
C THR A 9 -21.81 5.67 -35.00
N LEU A 10 -21.85 6.95 -35.35
CA LEU A 10 -21.26 8.03 -34.54
C LEU A 10 -21.93 8.16 -33.16
N SER A 11 -23.25 8.02 -33.10
CA SER A 11 -23.99 8.08 -31.83
C SER A 11 -23.71 6.88 -30.92
N LEU A 12 -23.50 5.67 -31.48
CA LEU A 12 -23.14 4.48 -30.71
C LEU A 12 -21.72 4.56 -30.14
N ILE A 13 -20.76 5.09 -30.91
CA ILE A 13 -19.38 5.30 -30.44
C ILE A 13 -19.38 6.31 -29.27
N PHE A 14 -20.16 7.38 -29.37
CA PHE A 14 -20.29 8.37 -28.29
C PHE A 14 -20.96 7.79 -27.03
N LEU A 15 -21.92 6.87 -27.18
CA LEU A 15 -22.57 6.20 -26.04
C LEU A 15 -21.65 5.20 -25.33
N VAL A 16 -20.78 4.50 -26.07
CA VAL A 16 -19.75 3.61 -25.49
C VAL A 16 -18.67 4.40 -24.75
N LEU A 17 -18.33 5.60 -25.21
CA LEU A 17 -17.39 6.51 -24.53
C LEU A 17 -17.95 7.12 -23.24
N LEU A 18 -19.27 7.11 -23.04
CA LEU A 18 -19.96 7.63 -21.84
C LEU A 18 -20.29 6.55 -20.80
N LEU A 19 -20.03 5.28 -21.11
CA LEU A 19 -20.08 4.20 -20.14
C LEU A 19 -18.80 4.25 -19.30
N GLU A 20 -18.79 5.09 -18.27
CA GLU A 20 -17.81 4.89 -17.21
C GLU A 20 -18.09 3.54 -16.56
N PRO A 21 -17.09 2.66 -16.42
CA PRO A 21 -17.26 1.43 -15.68
C PRO A 21 -17.73 1.82 -14.28
N ALA A 22 -18.87 1.26 -13.84
CA ALA A 22 -19.32 1.45 -12.48
C ALA A 22 -18.19 1.01 -11.54
N SER A 23 -17.64 1.96 -10.78
CA SER A 23 -16.59 1.67 -9.81
C SER A 23 -17.15 0.63 -8.82
N GLY A 24 -16.60 -0.58 -8.87
CA GLY A 24 -16.94 -1.64 -7.93
C GLY A 24 -16.51 -1.27 -6.51
N TYR A 25 -16.97 -2.02 -5.52
CA TYR A 25 -16.50 -1.83 -4.15
C TYR A 25 -15.00 -2.11 -4.05
N ASN A 26 -14.29 -1.29 -3.26
CA ASN A 26 -12.93 -1.59 -2.88
C ASN A 26 -12.92 -2.77 -1.89
N ILE A 27 -12.23 -3.84 -2.27
CA ILE A 27 -11.84 -4.95 -1.39
C ILE A 27 -10.36 -4.75 -1.03
N VAL A 28 -10.08 -4.39 0.22
CA VAL A 28 -8.73 -4.11 0.74
C VAL A 28 -8.27 -5.29 1.58
N CYS A 29 -7.15 -5.88 1.20
CA CYS A 29 -6.58 -7.06 1.84
C CYS A 29 -5.25 -6.73 2.49
N TYR A 30 -5.07 -7.01 3.77
CA TYR A 30 -3.76 -6.92 4.41
C TYR A 30 -2.96 -8.19 4.17
N PHE A 31 -1.73 -8.02 3.68
CA PHE A 31 -0.73 -9.08 3.63
C PHE A 31 0.30 -8.85 4.74
N SER A 32 0.27 -9.74 5.74
CA SER A 32 1.24 -9.76 6.83
C SER A 32 2.52 -10.50 6.40
N SER A 33 3.63 -9.78 6.19
CA SER A 33 4.90 -10.34 5.70
C SER A 33 5.40 -11.51 6.54
N TRP A 34 5.26 -11.43 7.86
CA TRP A 34 5.68 -12.45 8.80
C TRP A 34 4.90 -13.78 8.72
N ALA A 35 3.85 -13.88 7.87
CA ALA A 35 3.09 -15.10 7.68
C ALA A 35 3.92 -16.25 7.05
N ILE A 36 5.00 -15.91 6.35
CA ILE A 36 5.96 -16.89 5.80
C ILE A 36 6.66 -17.71 6.92
N TYR A 37 6.77 -17.13 8.12
CA TYR A 37 7.41 -17.75 9.29
C TYR A 37 6.47 -18.59 10.15
N ARG A 38 5.18 -18.73 9.77
CA ARG A 38 4.24 -19.55 10.54
C ARG A 38 4.72 -21.00 10.62
N ASN A 39 4.56 -21.59 11.80
CA ASN A 39 4.84 -23.00 12.02
C ASN A 39 3.80 -23.87 11.28
N PHE A 40 4.21 -25.06 10.85
CA PHE A 40 3.46 -25.99 9.98
C PHE A 40 3.30 -25.53 8.52
N THR A 41 3.71 -26.38 7.58
CA THR A 41 3.80 -26.05 6.15
C THR A 41 2.48 -25.55 5.54
N ALA A 42 1.34 -26.05 6.03
CA ALA A 42 0.01 -25.65 5.51
C ALA A 42 -0.43 -24.25 5.96
N ALA A 43 0.18 -23.67 6.99
CA ALA A 43 -0.16 -22.34 7.51
C ALA A 43 0.83 -21.25 7.07
N LYS A 44 1.98 -21.66 6.49
CA LYS A 44 2.90 -20.74 5.83
C LYS A 44 2.20 -20.09 4.66
N PHE A 45 2.31 -18.78 4.59
CA PHE A 45 1.66 -17.99 3.57
C PHE A 45 2.64 -16.93 3.09
N ASP A 46 3.02 -17.02 1.82
CA ASP A 46 3.92 -16.09 1.15
C ASP A 46 3.21 -15.43 -0.04
N ILE A 47 3.91 -14.54 -0.77
CA ILE A 47 3.32 -13.80 -1.89
C ILE A 47 2.81 -14.74 -3.00
N SER A 48 3.44 -15.91 -3.20
CA SER A 48 3.00 -16.89 -4.20
C SER A 48 1.66 -17.54 -3.87
N ASN A 49 1.20 -17.42 -2.63
CA ASN A 49 -0.10 -17.93 -2.19
C ASN A 49 -1.23 -16.92 -2.36
N ILE A 50 -0.94 -15.68 -2.77
CA ILE A 50 -1.94 -14.64 -3.00
C ILE A 50 -2.65 -14.91 -4.34
N ASP A 51 -3.98 -15.02 -4.29
CA ASP A 51 -4.82 -14.89 -5.48
C ASP A 51 -5.15 -13.40 -5.70
N PRO A 52 -4.54 -12.73 -6.69
CA PRO A 52 -4.69 -11.29 -6.88
C PRO A 52 -6.09 -10.90 -7.36
N SER A 53 -6.93 -11.84 -7.78
CA SER A 53 -8.31 -11.56 -8.21
C SER A 53 -9.28 -11.31 -7.05
N LEU A 54 -8.89 -11.68 -5.82
CA LEU A 54 -9.73 -11.54 -4.63
C LEU A 54 -9.79 -10.11 -4.10
N CYS A 55 -8.79 -9.28 -4.42
CA CYS A 55 -8.58 -7.98 -3.81
C CYS A 55 -8.48 -6.90 -4.89
N THR A 56 -8.99 -5.72 -4.60
CA THR A 56 -8.74 -4.51 -5.41
C THR A 56 -7.49 -3.78 -4.94
N HIS A 57 -7.20 -3.88 -3.64
CA HIS A 57 -6.06 -3.25 -2.98
C HIS A 57 -5.40 -4.26 -2.05
N ILE A 58 -4.07 -4.28 -2.02
CA ILE A 58 -3.28 -5.01 -1.04
C ILE A 58 -2.49 -4.01 -0.20
N ASN A 59 -2.65 -4.07 1.12
CA ASN A 59 -1.83 -3.34 2.08
C ASN A 59 -0.72 -4.28 2.56
N PHE A 60 0.52 -4.04 2.15
CA PHE A 60 1.68 -4.79 2.63
C PHE A 60 2.07 -4.29 4.02
N ALA A 61 2.06 -5.18 5.00
CA ALA A 61 2.36 -4.88 6.39
C ALA A 61 3.71 -5.52 6.78
N PHE A 62 4.73 -4.77 7.24
CA PHE A 62 4.81 -3.32 7.47
C PHE A 62 6.21 -2.76 7.17
N VAL A 63 6.30 -1.43 7.00
CA VAL A 63 7.51 -0.63 7.27
C VAL A 63 7.31 0.16 8.57
N GLU A 64 8.41 0.58 9.18
CA GLU A 64 8.43 1.32 10.44
C GLU A 64 9.23 2.62 10.28
N LEU A 65 9.20 3.49 11.30
CA LEU A 65 9.81 4.82 11.24
C LEU A 65 10.71 5.09 12.45
N PHE A 66 11.74 5.89 12.24
CA PHE A 66 12.53 6.49 13.31
C PHE A 66 11.92 7.83 13.76
N GLU A 67 12.31 8.31 14.94
CA GLU A 67 11.86 9.61 15.49
C GLU A 67 12.18 10.80 14.58
N ASP A 68 13.17 10.67 13.70
CA ASP A 68 13.61 11.71 12.78
C ASP A 68 12.83 11.74 11.46
N GLY A 69 11.85 10.84 11.30
CA GLY A 69 11.02 10.70 10.10
C GLY A 69 11.61 9.81 9.01
N SER A 70 12.79 9.21 9.19
CA SER A 70 13.29 8.21 8.25
C SER A 70 12.57 6.87 8.40
N LEU A 71 12.47 6.12 7.30
CA LEU A 71 11.78 4.83 7.24
C LEU A 71 12.78 3.67 7.24
N PHE A 72 12.34 2.52 7.73
CA PHE A 72 13.09 1.27 7.57
C PHE A 72 12.17 0.08 7.29
N ILE A 73 12.72 -0.89 6.58
CA ILE A 73 12.07 -2.16 6.28
C ILE A 73 12.33 -3.08 7.47
N VAL A 74 11.25 -3.55 8.12
CA VAL A 74 11.33 -4.35 9.35
C VAL A 74 12.06 -5.67 9.11
N ASP A 75 11.79 -6.30 7.95
CA ASP A 75 12.46 -7.52 7.51
C ASP A 75 13.22 -7.28 6.19
N PRO A 76 14.56 -7.18 6.21
CA PRO A 76 15.36 -6.92 5.02
C PRO A 76 15.18 -7.95 3.89
N TRP A 77 14.72 -9.17 4.19
CA TRP A 77 14.43 -10.20 3.17
C TRP A 77 13.29 -9.81 2.23
N GLU A 78 12.41 -8.91 2.65
CA GLU A 78 11.32 -8.38 1.83
C GLU A 78 11.83 -7.36 0.79
N SER A 79 12.96 -6.71 1.10
CA SER A 79 13.60 -5.75 0.19
C SER A 79 14.31 -6.46 -0.95
N ASN A 80 14.41 -5.77 -2.09
CA ASN A 80 15.18 -6.26 -3.23
C ASN A 80 16.69 -5.93 -3.12
N ASP A 81 17.12 -5.26 -2.05
CA ASP A 81 18.49 -4.76 -1.94
C ASP A 81 19.44 -5.74 -1.24
N ASP A 82 18.93 -6.50 -0.27
CA ASP A 82 19.76 -7.30 0.65
C ASP A 82 19.35 -8.79 0.78
N GLY A 83 18.33 -9.27 0.05
CA GLY A 83 17.79 -10.63 0.20
C GLY A 83 17.55 -11.39 -1.11
N GLU A 84 17.55 -12.72 -1.05
CA GLU A 84 17.23 -13.61 -2.20
C GLU A 84 15.72 -13.74 -2.46
N TYR A 85 14.86 -13.34 -1.51
CA TYR A 85 13.41 -13.54 -1.60
C TYR A 85 12.70 -12.52 -2.50
N HIS A 86 13.24 -11.30 -2.62
CA HIS A 86 12.71 -10.24 -3.50
C HIS A 86 11.20 -9.96 -3.32
N GLY A 87 10.72 -9.92 -2.07
CA GLY A 87 9.29 -9.84 -1.75
C GLY A 87 8.57 -8.66 -2.41
N PHE A 88 9.15 -7.47 -2.35
CA PHE A 88 8.56 -6.29 -3.00
C PHE A 88 8.46 -6.41 -4.52
N GLN A 89 9.43 -7.07 -5.16
CA GLN A 89 9.34 -7.36 -6.59
C GLN A 89 8.21 -8.36 -6.87
N HIS A 90 8.12 -9.46 -6.13
CA HIS A 90 7.06 -10.47 -6.31
C HIS A 90 5.66 -9.87 -6.13
N LEU A 91 5.48 -8.92 -5.19
CA LEU A 91 4.22 -8.18 -5.06
C LEU A 91 3.91 -7.37 -6.31
N ALA A 92 4.88 -6.60 -6.82
CA ALA A 92 4.69 -5.82 -8.04
C ALA A 92 4.34 -6.72 -9.24
N GLU A 93 4.88 -7.94 -9.30
CA GLU A 93 4.60 -8.92 -10.35
C GLU A 93 3.15 -9.43 -10.33
N LEU A 94 2.44 -9.39 -9.19
CA LEU A 94 1.00 -9.71 -9.14
C LEU A 94 0.17 -8.82 -10.08
N LYS A 95 0.63 -7.60 -10.34
CA LYS A 95 -0.04 -6.67 -11.28
C LYS A 95 0.04 -7.14 -12.74
N GLN A 96 0.93 -8.07 -13.07
CA GLN A 96 1.00 -8.63 -14.43
C GLN A 96 -0.25 -9.45 -14.77
N SER A 97 -0.81 -10.17 -13.80
CA SER A 97 -2.06 -10.92 -13.96
C SER A 97 -3.30 -10.10 -13.61
N GLN A 98 -3.17 -9.10 -12.74
CA GLN A 98 -4.25 -8.18 -12.36
C GLN A 98 -3.81 -6.71 -12.50
N PRO A 99 -3.85 -6.10 -13.70
CA PRO A 99 -3.31 -4.74 -13.94
C PRO A 99 -3.97 -3.62 -13.15
N GLU A 100 -5.22 -3.81 -12.73
CA GLU A 100 -5.98 -2.84 -11.92
C GLU A 100 -5.68 -2.93 -10.42
N LEU A 101 -4.95 -3.97 -9.97
CA LEU A 101 -4.61 -4.18 -8.56
C LEU A 101 -3.73 -3.03 -8.05
N LYS A 102 -4.13 -2.46 -6.91
CA LYS A 102 -3.32 -1.47 -6.19
C LYS A 102 -2.59 -2.13 -5.02
N ILE A 103 -1.33 -1.78 -4.82
CA ILE A 103 -0.49 -2.31 -3.75
C ILE A 103 0.07 -1.11 -2.98
N LEU A 104 -0.30 -1.01 -1.71
CA LEU A 104 0.13 0.04 -0.79
C LEU A 104 1.12 -0.53 0.21
N ILE A 105 2.10 0.28 0.61
CA ILE A 105 2.96 -0.04 1.75
C ILE A 105 2.33 0.50 3.03
N SER A 106 2.23 -0.32 4.07
CA SER A 106 1.61 0.07 5.34
C SER A 106 2.70 0.45 6.34
N LEU A 107 2.57 1.64 6.93
CA LEU A 107 3.50 2.20 7.92
C LEU A 107 2.92 2.03 9.32
N GLY A 108 3.63 1.30 10.20
CA GLY A 108 3.31 1.22 11.63
C GLY A 108 2.81 -0.14 12.09
N GLY A 109 1.57 -0.19 12.59
CA GLY A 109 0.99 -1.35 13.25
C GLY A 109 1.29 -1.41 14.75
N TRP A 110 0.75 -2.44 15.41
CA TRP A 110 0.79 -2.55 16.88
C TRP A 110 2.21 -2.57 17.50
N ASN A 111 3.19 -3.17 16.82
CA ASN A 111 4.53 -3.32 17.39
C ASN A 111 5.35 -2.03 17.34
N GLU A 112 5.20 -1.21 16.28
CA GLU A 112 5.79 0.14 16.18
C GLU A 112 5.39 1.02 17.36
N GLY A 113 4.13 0.88 17.80
CA GLY A 113 3.58 1.71 18.85
C GLY A 113 3.34 3.14 18.40
N SER A 114 3.64 4.12 19.26
CA SER A 114 3.20 5.50 19.01
C SER A 114 4.27 6.56 19.25
N LYS A 115 5.40 6.19 19.87
CA LYS A 115 6.45 7.16 20.27
C LYS A 115 7.00 7.91 19.04
N ASN A 116 7.41 7.16 18.02
CA ASN A 116 8.03 7.73 16.83
C ASN A 116 7.00 8.51 16.00
N PHE A 117 5.79 7.96 15.84
CA PHE A 117 4.68 8.70 15.21
C PHE A 117 4.42 10.06 15.87
N SER A 118 4.35 10.12 17.20
CA SER A 118 4.13 11.38 17.90
C SER A 118 5.30 12.35 17.70
N ALA A 119 6.54 11.88 17.84
CA ALA A 119 7.74 12.69 17.61
C ALA A 119 7.78 13.26 16.17
N VAL A 120 7.53 12.42 15.17
CA VAL A 120 7.52 12.83 13.76
C VAL A 120 6.35 13.77 13.48
N SER A 121 5.15 13.49 13.98
CA SER A 121 4.00 14.38 13.79
C SER A 121 4.23 15.77 14.40
N ALA A 122 4.98 15.86 15.51
CA ALA A 122 5.23 17.10 16.21
C ALA A 122 6.23 18.03 15.49
N ASP A 123 7.12 17.49 14.67
CA ASP A 123 8.20 18.25 14.04
C ASP A 123 8.03 18.39 12.51
N PRO A 124 7.93 19.61 11.96
CA PRO A 124 7.81 19.81 10.51
C PRO A 124 8.95 19.22 9.69
N GLU A 125 10.19 19.22 10.20
CA GLU A 125 11.33 18.66 9.47
C GLU A 125 11.23 17.14 9.39
N SER A 126 10.92 16.46 10.51
CA SER A 126 10.64 15.03 10.52
C SER A 126 9.45 14.65 9.63
N ARG A 127 8.34 15.42 9.63
CA ARG A 127 7.22 15.18 8.69
C ARG A 127 7.66 15.29 7.23
N SER A 128 8.47 16.31 6.90
CA SER A 128 9.00 16.47 5.55
C SER A 128 9.90 15.29 5.16
N ARG A 129 10.72 14.80 6.08
CA ARG A 129 11.60 13.63 5.84
C ARG A 129 10.78 12.36 5.61
N LEU A 130 9.74 12.15 6.41
CA LEU A 130 8.82 11.02 6.23
C LEU A 130 8.20 11.04 4.85
N VAL A 131 7.65 12.19 4.41
CA VAL A 131 7.06 12.32 3.07
C VAL A 131 8.10 12.02 1.98
N SER A 132 9.31 12.58 2.06
CA SER A 132 10.37 12.32 1.08
C SER A 132 10.77 10.85 1.02
N GLN A 133 10.98 10.21 2.17
CA GLN A 133 11.37 8.80 2.27
C GLN A 133 10.24 7.87 1.80
N THR A 134 8.98 8.19 2.10
CA THR A 134 7.82 7.46 1.57
C THR A 134 7.78 7.52 0.04
N LEU A 135 7.97 8.70 -0.55
CA LEU A 135 7.99 8.85 -2.02
C LEU A 135 9.14 8.04 -2.65
N GLU A 136 10.34 8.10 -2.08
CA GLU A 136 11.48 7.30 -2.55
C GLU A 136 11.16 5.80 -2.52
N LEU A 137 10.55 5.29 -1.44
CA LEU A 137 10.17 3.89 -1.30
C LEU A 137 9.10 3.49 -2.34
N ILE A 138 8.06 4.32 -2.50
CA ILE A 138 6.99 4.11 -3.50
C ILE A 138 7.58 4.03 -4.91
N GLU A 139 8.43 4.99 -5.28
CA GLU A 139 9.04 5.04 -6.61
C GLU A 139 10.02 3.89 -6.87
N LYS A 140 10.82 3.54 -5.85
CA LYS A 140 11.82 2.47 -5.92
C LYS A 140 11.18 1.10 -6.13
N TYR A 141 10.16 0.77 -5.34
CA TYR A 141 9.56 -0.57 -5.33
C TYR A 141 8.20 -0.67 -6.03
N LYS A 142 7.74 0.42 -6.68
CA LYS A 142 6.51 0.44 -7.51
C LYS A 142 5.22 0.17 -6.73
N PHE A 143 5.17 0.62 -5.48
CA PHE A 143 3.91 0.74 -4.75
C PHE A 143 3.03 1.82 -5.38
N ASP A 144 1.71 1.73 -5.19
CA ASP A 144 0.74 2.73 -5.69
C ASP A 144 0.38 3.77 -4.61
N GLY A 145 0.85 3.58 -3.38
CA GLY A 145 0.54 4.48 -2.27
C GLY A 145 1.07 3.99 -0.93
N ILE A 146 0.69 4.72 0.11
CA ILE A 146 0.97 4.42 1.51
C ILE A 146 -0.33 4.29 2.29
N ASP A 147 -0.33 3.37 3.24
CA ASP A 147 -1.32 3.21 4.29
C ASP A 147 -0.68 3.57 5.64
N ILE A 148 -1.36 4.33 6.49
CA ILE A 148 -0.80 4.84 7.76
C ILE A 148 -1.56 4.22 8.93
N ASP A 149 -0.92 3.24 9.57
CA ASP A 149 -1.48 2.45 10.66
C ASP A 149 -0.88 2.89 12.01
N TRP A 150 -1.08 4.17 12.36
CA TRP A 150 -0.73 4.67 13.70
C TRP A 150 -1.77 4.19 14.72
N GLU A 151 -1.35 3.30 15.62
CA GLU A 151 -2.18 2.70 16.67
C GLU A 151 -1.76 3.11 18.11
N TYR A 152 -2.24 4.21 18.67
CA TYR A 152 -3.12 5.23 18.08
C TYR A 152 -2.62 6.61 18.50
N PRO A 153 -2.97 7.69 17.78
CA PRO A 153 -2.74 9.05 18.25
C PRO A 153 -3.24 9.22 19.69
N THR A 154 -2.49 9.91 20.53
CA THR A 154 -2.82 10.16 21.96
C THR A 154 -2.79 8.96 22.90
N LEU A 155 -2.46 7.76 22.43
CA LEU A 155 -2.40 6.55 23.26
C LEU A 155 -0.97 6.03 23.42
N ARG A 156 -0.79 5.13 24.39
CA ARG A 156 0.49 4.47 24.71
C ARG A 156 1.59 5.49 25.04
N SER A 157 2.77 5.37 24.42
CA SER A 157 3.92 6.24 24.65
C SER A 157 3.78 7.64 24.02
N ALA A 158 2.65 7.93 23.39
CA ALA A 158 2.32 9.17 22.70
C ALA A 158 1.09 9.85 23.32
N ALA A 159 1.04 10.02 24.63
CA ALA A 159 -0.11 10.62 25.30
C ALA A 159 -0.14 12.16 25.18
N HIS A 160 0.14 12.72 24.00
CA HIS A 160 0.13 14.16 23.73
C HIS A 160 -1.20 14.53 23.06
N PHE A 161 -1.98 15.42 23.66
CA PHE A 161 -3.28 15.84 23.12
C PHE A 161 -3.16 16.40 21.68
N GLU A 162 -2.02 17.03 21.41
CA GLU A 162 -1.67 17.65 20.14
C GLU A 162 -1.68 16.66 18.96
N ASP A 163 -1.52 15.36 19.20
CA ASP A 163 -1.56 14.33 18.15
C ASP A 163 -2.94 14.23 17.46
N LYS A 164 -4.03 14.78 18.05
CA LYS A 164 -5.37 14.80 17.42
C LYS A 164 -5.59 15.95 16.44
N VAL A 165 -4.76 16.98 16.50
CA VAL A 165 -5.08 18.29 15.93
C VAL A 165 -3.98 18.84 15.03
N ARG A 166 -2.90 18.09 14.80
CA ARG A 166 -1.79 18.47 13.91
C ARG A 166 -1.88 17.79 12.55
#